data_AF-A0A968UGT1-F1
#
_entry.id   AF-A0A968UGT1-F1
#
_cell.length_a   1.000
_cell.length_b   1.000
_cell.length_c   1.000
_cell.angle_alpha   90.00
_cell.angle_beta   90.00
_cell.angle_gamma   90.00
#
_symmetry.space_group_name_H-M   'P 1'
#
loop_
_entity.id
_entity.type
_entity.pdbx_description
1 polymer ?
#
loop_
_entity_poly.entity_id
_entity_poly.type
_entity_poly.pdbx_seq_one_letter_code
_entity_poly.pdbx_strand_id
1 'polypeptide(L)'
;MKEISEQKSLLGISAYSDAVKNAAANAISEIRRAETTKAGSPPDMTPRLPKPASSSEKQDAMFRLGPPKPSSSQEKTELTLAPPQERYDKIVIIEDESVSRNSDTIETSAITFLFNQIVMFAKQKDFVKAEELRQKLIELDPMALSEIVRAGEIIEQEKKEELHTGTSLWADLDENLSLEEAGALYEAIEDVNFQADQPLYIQGERNTKLYFIKEGRLKLVYRHGKTEHLVRTSEPGDIVGGDSFFFITFCTTSLITISGVSAAYLDKEVLSSWKEQYPQLEAKLYAYCQPHIESIRQFLKEKEIDRRIRHRIEVSGQVLLQLLKANGEPESKEFKGNLRDISAGGLSFSIKTSEKTAQVLLGRKLGVAAEIAGIAVRTIGMVIGVIHRHSSTYSIHVRFDEDLDKQIVNHIEKERK
;
A
#
# COMPACT_ATOMS: atom_id res chain seq x y z
N MET A 1 28.83 -51.44 2.69
CA MET A 1 28.93 -52.23 1.43
C MET A 1 28.41 -53.67 1.57
N LYS A 2 28.69 -54.43 2.64
CA LYS A 2 28.10 -55.78 2.82
C LYS A 2 26.62 -55.78 3.26
N GLU A 3 26.18 -54.81 4.05
CA GLU A 3 24.76 -54.71 4.49
C GLU A 3 23.77 -54.30 3.37
N ILE A 4 24.21 -53.50 2.40
CA ILE A 4 23.34 -52.99 1.32
C ILE A 4 23.08 -54.08 0.26
N SER A 5 24.02 -55.02 0.09
CA SER A 5 23.85 -56.15 -0.82
C SER A 5 22.85 -57.19 -0.28
N GLU A 6 22.73 -57.33 1.04
CA GLU A 6 21.80 -58.28 1.66
C GLU A 6 20.36 -57.76 1.67
N GLN A 7 20.15 -56.44 1.73
CA GLN A 7 18.81 -55.85 1.64
C GLN A 7 18.19 -55.91 0.23
N LYS A 8 18.99 -55.93 -0.84
CA LYS A 8 18.48 -56.05 -2.22
C LYS A 8 17.99 -57.46 -2.59
N SER A 9 18.46 -58.48 -1.87
CA SER A 9 17.97 -59.87 -2.01
C SER A 9 16.58 -60.09 -1.39
N LEU A 10 16.25 -59.30 -0.35
CA LEU A 10 15.01 -59.44 0.42
C LEU A 10 13.75 -58.89 -0.28
N LEU A 11 13.89 -58.05 -1.31
CA LEU A 11 12.76 -57.35 -1.93
C LEU A 11 12.25 -57.97 -3.24
N GLY A 12 12.89 -59.00 -3.78
CA GLY A 12 12.33 -59.82 -4.87
C GLY A 12 11.95 -59.08 -6.18
N ILE A 13 12.51 -57.90 -6.45
CA ILE A 13 12.17 -57.10 -7.64
C ILE A 13 13.10 -57.48 -8.79
N SER A 14 12.69 -58.46 -9.59
CA SER A 14 13.33 -58.79 -10.86
C SER A 14 13.07 -57.71 -11.92
N ALA A 15 14.13 -57.30 -12.60
CA ALA A 15 14.25 -56.61 -13.89
C ALA A 15 12.97 -56.03 -14.55
N TYR A 16 13.02 -54.74 -14.90
CA TYR A 16 12.04 -54.07 -15.76
C TYR A 16 11.78 -54.84 -17.07
N SER A 17 10.49 -54.95 -17.41
CA SER A 17 9.95 -55.55 -18.63
C SER A 17 10.60 -54.98 -19.88
N ASP A 18 10.90 -55.86 -20.85
CA ASP A 18 11.50 -55.52 -22.14
C ASP A 18 10.66 -54.52 -22.96
N ALA A 19 9.37 -54.36 -22.64
CA ALA A 19 8.53 -53.31 -23.21
C ALA A 19 9.03 -51.90 -22.87
N VAL A 20 9.52 -51.68 -21.64
CA VAL A 20 10.02 -50.38 -21.18
C VAL A 20 11.38 -50.06 -21.82
N LYS A 21 12.23 -51.07 -22.00
CA LYS A 21 13.52 -50.93 -22.69
C LYS A 21 13.34 -50.61 -24.18
N ASN A 22 12.36 -51.26 -24.83
CA ASN A 22 12.06 -51.02 -26.24
C ASN A 22 11.42 -49.63 -26.48
N ALA A 23 10.59 -49.15 -25.55
CA ALA A 23 10.03 -47.80 -25.61
C ALA A 23 11.12 -46.72 -25.51
N ALA A 24 12.09 -46.91 -24.59
CA ALA A 24 13.23 -46.00 -24.43
C ALA A 24 14.14 -46.00 -25.67
N ALA A 25 14.40 -47.17 -26.26
CA ALA A 25 15.22 -47.28 -27.47
C ALA A 25 14.57 -46.59 -28.68
N ASN A 26 13.25 -46.69 -28.84
CA ASN A 26 12.53 -46.02 -29.92
C ASN A 26 12.55 -44.49 -29.77
N ALA A 27 12.33 -43.98 -28.56
CA ALA A 27 12.36 -42.54 -28.28
C ALA A 27 13.73 -41.91 -28.63
N ILE A 28 14.83 -42.60 -28.32
CA ILE A 28 16.19 -42.14 -28.64
C ILE A 28 16.44 -42.12 -30.16
N SER A 29 15.84 -43.05 -30.91
CA SER A 29 15.98 -43.10 -32.36
C SER A 29 15.25 -41.97 -33.08
N GLU A 30 14.11 -41.51 -32.54
CA GLU A 30 13.35 -40.40 -33.11
C GLU A 30 14.02 -39.05 -32.88
N ILE A 31 14.64 -38.85 -31.72
CA ILE A 31 15.38 -37.63 -31.40
C ILE A 31 16.56 -37.44 -32.37
N ARG A 32 17.34 -38.50 -32.65
CA ARG A 32 18.45 -38.43 -33.62
C ARG A 32 18.00 -38.16 -35.05
N ARG A 33 16.78 -38.56 -35.42
CA ARG A 33 16.21 -38.31 -36.75
C ARG A 33 15.76 -36.85 -36.89
N ALA A 34 15.22 -36.26 -35.84
CA ALA A 34 14.84 -34.85 -35.82
C ALA A 34 16.06 -33.90 -35.93
N GLU A 35 17.19 -34.29 -35.35
CA GLU A 35 18.43 -33.50 -35.40
C GLU A 35 19.10 -33.46 -36.77
N THR A 36 18.97 -34.52 -37.57
CA THR A 36 19.59 -34.60 -38.91
C THR A 36 18.82 -33.86 -40.01
N THR A 37 17.55 -33.48 -39.75
CA THR A 37 16.69 -32.84 -40.77
C THR A 37 16.77 -31.30 -40.78
N LYS A 38 17.43 -30.67 -39.79
CA LYS A 38 17.55 -29.20 -39.66
C LYS A 38 18.74 -28.56 -40.40
N ALA A 39 19.55 -29.33 -41.13
CA ALA A 39 20.82 -28.87 -41.71
C ALA A 39 20.86 -28.70 -43.24
N GLY A 40 19.74 -28.39 -43.91
CA GLY A 40 19.75 -28.13 -45.37
C GLY A 40 18.70 -27.12 -45.82
N SER A 41 19.13 -25.92 -46.23
CA SER A 41 18.33 -24.96 -47.01
C SER A 41 18.92 -24.79 -48.42
N PRO A 42 18.12 -24.78 -49.50
CA PRO A 42 18.54 -24.34 -50.82
C PRO A 42 18.02 -22.92 -51.18
N PRO A 43 18.51 -22.31 -52.30
CA PRO A 43 18.63 -20.85 -52.43
C PRO A 43 17.52 -20.14 -53.22
N ASP A 44 17.43 -18.85 -52.90
CA ASP A 44 17.01 -17.63 -53.62
C ASP A 44 16.43 -17.73 -55.06
N MET A 45 15.24 -17.14 -55.25
CA MET A 45 14.75 -16.61 -56.52
C MET A 45 13.84 -15.40 -56.29
N THR A 46 14.26 -14.24 -56.81
CA THR A 46 13.43 -13.04 -57.07
C THR A 46 12.50 -13.28 -58.28
N PRO A 47 11.35 -12.57 -58.40
CA PRO A 47 11.33 -11.46 -59.38
C PRO A 47 10.33 -10.30 -59.13
N ARG A 48 10.78 -9.10 -59.55
CA ARG A 48 10.13 -8.04 -60.37
C ARG A 48 8.71 -7.50 -60.08
N LEU A 49 8.67 -6.18 -59.89
CA LEU A 49 7.55 -5.24 -60.12
C LEU A 49 7.00 -5.26 -61.56
N PRO A 50 5.76 -4.78 -61.75
CA PRO A 50 5.60 -3.56 -62.56
C PRO A 50 4.69 -2.48 -61.93
N LYS A 51 4.88 -1.28 -62.45
CA LYS A 51 4.35 0.04 -62.06
C LYS A 51 3.25 0.47 -63.07
N PRO A 52 2.71 1.71 -63.04
CA PRO A 52 1.34 2.05 -62.68
C PRO A 52 0.46 2.52 -63.87
N ALA A 53 -0.82 2.83 -63.60
CA ALA A 53 -1.69 3.55 -64.52
C ALA A 53 -2.33 4.78 -63.83
N SER A 54 -2.64 5.75 -64.68
CA SER A 54 -2.62 7.20 -64.51
C SER A 54 -4.01 7.86 -64.47
N SER A 55 -3.97 9.20 -64.46
CA SER A 55 -4.99 10.21 -64.79
C SER A 55 -5.96 10.58 -63.66
N SER A 56 -6.00 11.79 -63.10
CA SER A 56 -5.94 13.19 -63.58
C SER A 56 -7.30 13.73 -64.01
N GLU A 57 -7.81 14.70 -63.25
CA GLU A 57 -8.51 15.95 -63.63
C GLU A 57 -9.18 16.51 -62.37
N LYS A 58 -9.46 17.80 -62.18
CA LYS A 58 -8.83 19.11 -62.44
C LYS A 58 -9.89 20.13 -61.96
N GLN A 59 -9.44 21.27 -61.42
CA GLN A 59 -10.18 22.56 -61.29
C GLN A 59 -11.24 22.67 -60.18
N ASP A 60 -11.39 23.78 -59.45
CA ASP A 60 -10.66 25.06 -59.40
C ASP A 60 -11.03 25.83 -58.11
N ALA A 61 -10.08 26.66 -57.62
CA ALA A 61 -10.17 27.99 -56.97
C ALA A 61 -11.26 28.30 -55.91
N MET A 62 -11.12 29.16 -54.89
CA MET A 62 -10.14 30.16 -54.40
C MET A 62 -10.69 30.55 -53.01
N PHE A 63 -9.92 30.65 -51.92
CA PHE A 63 -9.34 31.93 -51.49
C PHE A 63 -8.22 31.71 -50.46
N ARG A 64 -7.13 32.43 -50.69
CA ARG A 64 -5.93 32.52 -49.86
C ARG A 64 -6.17 33.50 -48.71
N LEU A 65 -5.45 33.30 -47.59
CA LEU A 65 -4.46 34.25 -47.04
C LEU A 65 -3.73 33.60 -45.86
N GLY A 66 -2.44 33.36 -46.04
CA GLY A 66 -1.43 33.43 -44.97
C GLY A 66 -0.29 34.31 -45.49
N PRO A 67 0.90 34.40 -44.84
CA PRO A 67 1.31 33.95 -43.50
C PRO A 67 2.00 35.13 -42.72
N PRO A 68 2.73 34.91 -41.60
CA PRO A 68 4.09 34.34 -41.67
C PRO A 68 4.46 33.34 -40.54
N LYS A 69 5.24 32.32 -40.92
CA LYS A 69 6.29 31.62 -40.12
C LYS A 69 7.65 32.26 -40.53
N PRO A 70 8.82 32.09 -39.86
CA PRO A 70 9.36 30.81 -39.31
C PRO A 70 10.11 30.96 -37.95
N SER A 71 10.37 29.92 -37.16
CA SER A 71 11.44 28.89 -37.29
C SER A 71 11.10 27.70 -36.35
N SER A 72 11.03 26.43 -36.80
CA SER A 72 12.11 25.42 -36.89
C SER A 72 13.06 25.44 -35.68
N SER A 73 13.11 24.41 -34.83
CA SER A 73 13.68 23.09 -35.17
C SER A 73 13.01 21.94 -34.40
N GLN A 74 12.57 20.92 -35.13
CA GLN A 74 12.37 19.57 -34.62
C GLN A 74 13.67 18.81 -34.82
N GLU A 75 14.25 18.28 -33.74
CA GLU A 75 15.28 17.25 -33.80
C GLU A 75 14.58 15.91 -33.53
N LYS A 76 14.30 15.18 -34.61
CA LYS A 76 13.90 13.77 -34.55
C LYS A 76 15.18 12.95 -34.47
N THR A 77 15.54 12.51 -33.27
CA THR A 77 16.58 11.50 -33.10
C THR A 77 15.94 10.13 -33.28
N GLU A 78 16.11 9.60 -34.48
CA GLU A 78 15.79 8.24 -34.87
C GLU A 78 16.80 7.31 -34.18
N LEU A 79 16.42 6.72 -33.03
CA LEU A 79 17.23 5.71 -32.36
C LEU A 79 17.25 4.45 -33.24
N THR A 80 18.34 4.32 -33.98
CA THR A 80 18.67 3.10 -34.73
C THR A 80 19.10 2.04 -33.71
N LEU A 81 18.21 1.10 -33.40
CA LEU A 81 18.53 -0.09 -32.63
C LEU A 81 19.53 -0.93 -33.44
N ALA A 82 20.79 -0.93 -32.99
CA ALA A 82 21.78 -1.90 -33.45
C ALA A 82 21.28 -3.32 -33.12
N PRO A 83 21.44 -4.29 -34.04
CA PRO A 83 21.06 -5.67 -33.76
C PRO A 83 21.90 -6.21 -32.58
N PRO A 84 21.33 -7.06 -31.71
CA PRO A 84 22.05 -7.62 -30.57
C PRO A 84 23.28 -8.39 -31.07
N GLN A 85 24.46 -7.96 -30.64
CA GLN A 85 25.64 -8.79 -30.74
C GLN A 85 25.44 -9.97 -29.79
N GLU A 86 25.19 -11.15 -30.35
CA GLU A 86 25.26 -12.42 -29.63
C GLU A 86 26.69 -12.61 -29.12
N ARG A 87 26.95 -12.19 -27.88
CA ARG A 87 28.07 -12.72 -27.10
C ARG A 87 27.70 -14.13 -26.68
N TYR A 88 28.04 -15.09 -27.52
CA TYR A 88 28.19 -16.47 -27.08
C TYR A 88 29.45 -16.56 -26.22
N ASP A 89 29.30 -16.40 -24.91
CA ASP A 89 30.29 -16.93 -23.99
C ASP A 89 30.21 -18.46 -24.10
N LYS A 90 31.24 -19.05 -24.72
CA LYS A 90 31.47 -20.48 -24.77
C LYS A 90 31.47 -21.02 -23.35
N ILE A 91 30.42 -21.73 -22.97
CA ILE A 91 30.44 -22.60 -21.80
C ILE A 91 31.45 -23.71 -22.11
N VAL A 92 32.57 -23.68 -21.39
CA VAL A 92 33.53 -24.79 -21.35
C VAL A 92 32.84 -25.92 -20.60
N ILE A 93 32.48 -26.98 -21.33
CA ILE A 93 32.14 -28.26 -20.72
C ILE A 93 33.45 -28.80 -20.14
N ILE A 94 33.59 -28.74 -18.82
CA ILE A 94 34.56 -29.59 -18.13
C ILE A 94 33.89 -30.94 -18.03
N GLU A 95 34.20 -31.83 -18.97
CA GLU A 95 33.93 -33.26 -18.81
C GLU A 95 34.81 -33.75 -17.66
N ASP A 96 34.27 -33.77 -16.45
CA ASP A 96 34.92 -34.47 -15.34
C ASP A 96 34.72 -35.97 -15.58
N GLU A 97 35.76 -36.59 -16.12
CA GLU A 97 35.85 -38.00 -16.51
C GLU A 97 35.94 -38.95 -15.29
N SER A 98 35.42 -38.55 -14.12
CA SER A 98 35.53 -39.33 -12.88
C SER A 98 34.21 -39.61 -12.15
N VAL A 99 33.06 -39.63 -12.85
CA VAL A 99 31.81 -40.12 -12.24
C VAL A 99 31.75 -41.66 -12.32
N SER A 100 32.29 -42.30 -11.29
CA SER A 100 32.09 -43.73 -11.05
C SER A 100 30.61 -44.02 -10.83
N ARG A 101 30.07 -44.99 -11.58
CA ARG A 101 28.71 -45.54 -11.46
C ARG A 101 28.49 -46.15 -10.07
N ASN A 102 27.94 -45.38 -9.14
CA ASN A 102 27.25 -45.88 -7.95
C ASN A 102 25.87 -45.23 -7.91
N SER A 103 24.81 -46.05 -7.84
CA SER A 103 23.41 -45.65 -7.96
C SER A 103 22.98 -44.59 -6.93
N ASP A 104 23.58 -44.59 -5.74
CA ASP A 104 23.10 -43.80 -4.61
C ASP A 104 23.70 -42.37 -4.59
N THR A 105 24.81 -42.16 -5.30
CA THR A 105 25.51 -40.86 -5.38
C THR A 105 25.00 -39.97 -6.51
N ILE A 106 24.44 -40.54 -7.57
CA ILE A 106 23.97 -39.78 -8.73
C ILE A 106 22.65 -39.07 -8.40
N GLU A 107 21.72 -39.75 -7.72
CA GLU A 107 20.44 -39.17 -7.29
C GLU A 107 20.66 -38.00 -6.33
N THR A 108 21.52 -38.18 -5.32
CA THR A 108 21.86 -37.12 -4.36
C THR A 108 22.55 -35.92 -5.04
N SER A 109 23.41 -36.17 -6.03
CA SER A 109 24.08 -35.11 -6.81
C SER A 109 23.10 -34.37 -7.72
N ALA A 110 22.13 -35.08 -8.31
CA ALA A 110 21.09 -34.51 -9.16
C ALA A 110 20.10 -33.64 -8.35
N ILE A 111 19.71 -34.09 -7.15
CA ILE A 111 18.88 -33.31 -6.20
C ILE A 111 19.62 -32.03 -5.79
N THR A 112 20.89 -32.15 -5.41
CA THR A 112 21.71 -30.98 -5.04
C THR A 112 21.85 -30.00 -6.20
N PHE A 113 22.05 -30.51 -7.42
CA PHE A 113 22.14 -29.68 -8.63
C PHE A 113 20.81 -28.97 -8.93
N LEU A 114 19.68 -29.69 -8.88
CA LEU A 114 18.35 -29.12 -9.08
C LEU A 114 18.03 -28.07 -8.02
N PHE A 115 18.31 -28.36 -6.74
CA PHE A 115 18.14 -27.42 -5.65
C PHE A 115 18.95 -26.13 -5.87
N ASN A 116 20.22 -26.25 -6.24
CA ASN A 116 21.07 -25.09 -6.53
C ASN A 116 20.56 -24.28 -7.74
N GLN A 117 20.04 -24.95 -8.77
CA GLN A 117 19.41 -24.29 -9.92
C GLN A 117 18.13 -23.56 -9.50
N ILE A 118 17.29 -24.14 -8.64
CA ILE A 118 16.10 -23.48 -8.10
C ILE A 118 16.49 -22.21 -7.33
N VAL A 119 17.49 -22.29 -6.44
CA VAL A 119 17.99 -21.13 -5.69
C VAL A 119 18.54 -20.06 -6.65
N MET A 120 19.24 -20.45 -7.70
CA MET A 120 19.75 -19.51 -8.71
C MET A 120 18.62 -18.81 -9.46
N PHE A 121 17.60 -19.54 -9.92
CA PHE A 121 16.45 -18.95 -10.62
C PHE A 121 15.58 -18.09 -9.69
N ALA A 122 15.42 -18.48 -8.43
CA ALA A 122 14.74 -17.68 -7.41
C ALA A 122 15.47 -16.34 -7.21
N LYS A 123 16.80 -16.34 -7.06
CA LYS A 123 17.62 -15.12 -6.96
C LYS A 123 17.63 -14.27 -8.22
N GLN A 124 17.48 -14.90 -9.39
CA GLN A 124 17.33 -14.21 -10.67
C GLN A 124 15.90 -13.71 -10.92
N LYS A 125 14.98 -13.91 -9.96
CA LYS A 125 13.57 -13.52 -10.02
C LYS A 125 12.76 -14.20 -11.13
N ASP A 126 13.24 -15.33 -11.64
CA ASP A 126 12.50 -16.16 -12.58
C ASP A 126 11.69 -17.21 -11.80
N PHE A 127 10.64 -16.76 -11.11
CA PHE A 127 9.84 -17.60 -10.21
C PHE A 127 9.08 -18.70 -10.95
N VAL A 128 8.72 -18.46 -12.23
CA VAL A 128 8.06 -19.46 -13.07
C VAL A 128 8.99 -20.65 -13.26
N LYS A 129 10.24 -20.40 -13.68
CA LYS A 129 11.22 -21.49 -13.83
C LYS A 129 11.64 -22.11 -12.49
N ALA A 130 11.74 -21.31 -11.43
CA ALA A 130 12.07 -21.82 -10.10
C ALA A 130 11.01 -22.82 -9.58
N GLU A 131 9.72 -22.51 -9.76
CA GLU A 131 8.63 -23.40 -9.35
C GLU A 131 8.49 -24.62 -10.28
N GLU A 132 8.71 -24.46 -11.59
CA GLU A 132 8.79 -25.60 -12.52
C GLU A 132 9.92 -26.58 -12.15
N LEU A 133 11.08 -26.06 -11.74
CA LEU A 133 12.20 -26.88 -11.29
C LEU A 133 11.92 -27.52 -9.93
N ARG A 134 11.20 -26.84 -9.03
CA ARG A 134 10.73 -27.42 -7.77
C ARG A 134 9.74 -28.56 -8.02
N GLN A 135 8.84 -28.40 -8.98
CA GLN A 135 7.92 -29.47 -9.39
C GLN A 135 8.67 -30.68 -9.95
N LYS A 136 9.72 -30.45 -10.76
CA LYS A 136 10.60 -31.53 -11.25
C LYS A 136 11.39 -32.20 -10.12
N LEU A 137 11.78 -31.46 -9.08
CA LEU A 137 12.41 -32.03 -7.88
C LEU A 137 11.45 -32.97 -7.14
N ILE A 138 10.17 -32.59 -7.02
CA ILE A 138 9.11 -33.44 -6.43
C ILE A 138 8.89 -34.71 -7.27
N GLU A 139 8.89 -34.59 -8.60
CA GLU A 139 8.71 -35.74 -9.50
C GLU A 139 9.91 -36.69 -9.50
N LEU A 140 11.12 -36.16 -9.33
CA LEU A 140 12.36 -36.95 -9.33
C LEU A 140 12.54 -37.73 -8.03
N ASP A 141 12.33 -37.08 -6.88
CA ASP A 141 12.40 -37.73 -5.58
C ASP A 141 11.37 -37.14 -4.60
N PRO A 142 10.18 -37.76 -4.50
CA PRO A 142 9.16 -37.35 -3.53
C PRO A 142 9.61 -37.43 -2.06
N MET A 143 10.70 -38.14 -1.74
CA MET A 143 11.22 -38.28 -0.38
C MET A 143 12.27 -37.22 -0.02
N ALA A 144 12.71 -36.38 -0.96
CA ALA A 144 13.59 -35.22 -0.74
C ALA A 144 12.87 -34.03 -0.07
N LEU A 145 12.11 -34.32 0.99
CA LEU A 145 11.22 -33.39 1.67
C LEU A 145 11.95 -32.12 2.16
N SER A 146 13.20 -32.26 2.62
CA SER A 146 13.94 -31.14 3.20
C SER A 146 14.33 -30.10 2.14
N GLU A 147 14.72 -30.56 0.96
CA GLU A 147 15.10 -29.76 -0.20
C GLU A 147 13.87 -29.16 -0.88
N ILE A 148 12.78 -29.91 -0.98
CA ILE A 148 11.50 -29.44 -1.55
C ILE A 148 10.88 -28.31 -0.71
N VAL A 149 10.89 -28.46 0.63
CA VAL A 149 10.38 -27.43 1.54
C VAL A 149 11.27 -26.20 1.51
N ARG A 150 12.60 -26.39 1.64
CA ARG A 150 13.56 -25.27 1.64
C ARG A 150 13.56 -24.51 0.32
N ALA A 151 13.38 -25.20 -0.81
CA ALA A 151 13.23 -24.57 -2.11
C ALA A 151 11.98 -23.68 -2.17
N GLY A 152 10.85 -24.16 -1.62
CA GLY A 152 9.62 -23.36 -1.53
C GLY A 152 9.78 -22.15 -0.62
N GLU A 153 10.44 -22.30 0.53
CA GLU A 153 10.74 -21.19 1.44
C GLU A 153 11.62 -20.13 0.77
N ILE A 154 12.67 -20.52 0.04
CA ILE A 154 13.55 -19.59 -0.69
C ILE A 154 12.79 -18.88 -1.81
N ILE A 155 11.96 -19.59 -2.58
CA ILE A 155 11.14 -18.98 -3.63
C ILE A 155 10.18 -17.94 -3.04
N GLU A 156 9.48 -18.28 -1.95
CA GLU A 156 8.55 -17.36 -1.30
C GLU A 156 9.27 -16.18 -0.64
N GLN A 157 10.43 -16.40 -0.03
CA GLN A 157 11.27 -15.34 0.52
C GLN A 157 11.72 -14.36 -0.57
N GLU A 158 12.23 -14.86 -1.69
CA GLU A 158 12.69 -14.03 -2.81
C GLU A 158 11.51 -13.34 -3.52
N LYS A 159 10.31 -13.94 -3.57
CA LYS A 159 9.09 -13.27 -4.05
C LYS A 159 8.68 -12.11 -3.13
N LYS A 160 8.74 -12.31 -1.81
CA LYS A 160 8.50 -11.24 -0.83
C LYS A 160 9.54 -10.13 -1.00
N GLU A 161 10.81 -10.48 -1.21
CA GLU A 161 11.89 -9.51 -1.48
C GLU A 161 11.72 -8.81 -2.84
N GLU A 162 11.14 -9.44 -3.87
CA GLU A 162 10.78 -8.74 -5.12
C GLU A 162 9.70 -7.69 -4.90
N LEU A 163 8.67 -8.01 -4.11
CA LEU A 163 7.67 -7.03 -3.67
C LEU A 163 8.30 -5.81 -2.99
N HIS A 164 9.44 -6.00 -2.30
CA HIS A 164 10.20 -4.93 -1.65
C HIS A 164 11.26 -4.25 -2.54
N THR A 165 11.61 -4.79 -3.72
CA THR A 165 12.73 -4.28 -4.56
C THR A 165 12.36 -3.77 -5.94
N GLY A 166 11.12 -3.98 -6.42
CA GLY A 166 10.57 -3.08 -7.44
C GLY A 166 10.41 -1.71 -6.80
N THR A 167 11.03 -0.66 -7.34
CA THR A 167 11.12 0.70 -6.76
C THR A 167 9.93 1.01 -5.86
N SER A 168 10.07 0.74 -4.55
CA SER A 168 8.93 0.80 -3.65
C SER A 168 8.47 2.24 -3.67
N LEU A 169 7.17 2.44 -3.95
CA LEU A 169 6.56 3.77 -3.91
C LEU A 169 6.77 4.44 -2.54
N TRP A 170 7.11 3.65 -1.52
CA TRP A 170 7.38 4.06 -0.16
C TRP A 170 8.76 3.59 0.33
N ALA A 171 9.80 3.62 -0.52
CA ALA A 171 11.16 3.21 -0.14
C ALA A 171 11.65 3.89 1.16
N ASP A 172 11.39 5.19 1.31
CA ASP A 172 11.70 5.96 2.52
C ASP A 172 10.98 5.43 3.78
N LEU A 173 9.78 4.85 3.63
CA LEU A 173 9.07 4.19 4.73
C LEU A 173 9.73 2.85 5.03
N ASP A 174 9.98 2.05 3.99
CA ASP A 174 10.55 0.70 4.11
C ASP A 174 11.94 0.73 4.79
N GLU A 175 12.78 1.72 4.48
CA GLU A 175 14.10 1.90 5.13
C GLU A 175 14.00 2.11 6.65
N ASN A 176 12.87 2.62 7.12
CA ASN A 176 12.63 2.89 8.55
C ASN A 176 11.92 1.72 9.25
N LEU A 177 11.40 0.74 8.52
CA LEU A 177 10.73 -0.44 9.06
C LEU A 177 11.71 -1.60 9.21
N SER A 178 11.53 -2.41 10.25
CA SER A 178 12.17 -3.73 10.30
C SER A 178 11.51 -4.67 9.29
N LEU A 179 12.20 -5.75 8.92
CA LEU A 179 11.64 -6.76 8.01
C LEU A 179 10.31 -7.35 8.54
N GLU A 180 10.22 -7.56 9.86
CA GLU A 180 9.01 -8.06 10.51
C GLU A 180 7.89 -7.02 10.51
N GLU A 181 8.20 -5.74 10.76
CA GLU A 181 7.23 -4.64 10.73
C GLU A 181 6.70 -4.41 9.31
N ALA A 182 7.58 -4.43 8.31
CA ALA A 182 7.21 -4.32 6.91
C ALA A 182 6.34 -5.51 6.50
N GLY A 183 6.75 -6.74 6.81
CA GLY A 183 5.97 -7.95 6.54
C GLY A 183 4.56 -7.86 7.13
N ALA A 184 4.44 -7.50 8.41
CA ALA A 184 3.16 -7.33 9.08
C ALA A 184 2.29 -6.23 8.43
N LEU A 185 2.90 -5.09 8.08
CA LEU A 185 2.21 -3.99 7.41
C LEU A 185 1.64 -4.43 6.06
N TYR A 186 2.48 -4.98 5.18
CA TYR A 186 2.08 -5.34 3.82
C TYR A 186 1.12 -6.53 3.77
N GLU A 187 1.15 -7.44 4.77
CA GLU A 187 0.17 -8.53 4.88
C GLU A 187 -1.20 -8.05 5.36
N ALA A 188 -1.28 -6.91 6.07
CA ALA A 188 -2.55 -6.43 6.63
C ALA A 188 -3.20 -5.25 5.89
N ILE A 189 -2.51 -4.65 4.92
CA ILE A 189 -3.15 -3.68 4.04
C ILE A 189 -4.08 -4.38 3.05
N GLU A 190 -5.24 -3.78 2.81
CA GLU A 190 -6.23 -4.31 1.87
C GLU A 190 -6.34 -3.43 0.63
N ASP A 191 -6.35 -4.05 -0.54
CA ASP A 191 -6.47 -3.35 -1.82
C ASP A 191 -7.88 -2.83 -2.09
N VAL A 192 -7.96 -1.61 -2.61
CA VAL A 192 -9.21 -0.93 -2.94
C VAL A 192 -9.05 -0.09 -4.20
N ASN A 193 -10.08 -0.10 -5.04
CA ASN A 193 -10.13 0.68 -6.27
C ASN A 193 -11.27 1.68 -6.20
N PHE A 194 -11.00 2.91 -6.62
CA PHE A 194 -11.96 4.00 -6.69
C PHE A 194 -12.07 4.50 -8.12
N GLN A 195 -13.29 4.84 -8.52
CA GLN A 195 -13.53 5.55 -9.77
C GLN A 195 -13.24 7.04 -9.61
N ALA A 196 -13.14 7.79 -10.71
CA ALA A 196 -12.99 9.24 -10.67
C ALA A 196 -14.17 9.91 -9.95
N ASP A 197 -13.92 11.05 -9.31
CA ASP A 197 -14.87 11.85 -8.53
C ASP A 197 -15.53 11.11 -7.34
N GLN A 198 -14.91 10.05 -6.85
CA GLN A 198 -15.34 9.36 -5.63
C GLN A 198 -14.59 9.87 -4.40
N PRO A 199 -15.30 10.16 -3.29
CA PRO A 199 -14.64 10.49 -2.03
C PRO A 199 -14.08 9.24 -1.35
N LEU A 200 -12.82 9.31 -0.91
CA LEU A 200 -12.25 8.34 0.03
C LEU A 200 -12.76 8.59 1.45
N TYR A 201 -12.87 9.86 1.82
CA TYR A 201 -13.50 10.32 3.05
C TYR A 201 -13.98 11.76 2.89
N ILE A 202 -15.00 12.13 3.66
CA ILE A 202 -15.63 13.44 3.60
C ILE A 202 -15.37 14.20 4.91
N GLN A 203 -15.15 15.51 4.80
CA GLN A 203 -15.01 16.41 5.93
C GLN A 203 -16.22 16.29 6.87
N GLY A 204 -15.95 16.10 8.16
CA GLY A 204 -16.96 15.92 9.20
C GLY A 204 -17.36 14.46 9.44
N GLU A 205 -16.93 13.52 8.59
CA GLU A 205 -17.15 12.09 8.81
C GLU A 205 -16.02 11.45 9.63
N ARG A 206 -16.28 10.25 10.15
CA ARG A 206 -15.26 9.44 10.81
C ARG A 206 -14.47 8.68 9.74
N ASN A 207 -13.15 8.67 9.88
CA ASN A 207 -12.27 7.83 9.10
C ASN A 207 -11.40 7.01 10.04
N THR A 208 -11.37 5.69 9.82
CA THR A 208 -10.54 4.73 10.55
C THR A 208 -9.46 4.12 9.67
N LYS A 209 -9.32 4.59 8.43
CA LYS A 209 -8.45 4.00 7.43
C LYS A 209 -7.30 4.94 7.06
N LEU A 210 -6.10 4.39 6.96
CA LEU A 210 -4.95 5.07 6.38
C LEU A 210 -4.75 4.53 4.97
N TYR A 211 -4.69 5.41 3.97
CA TYR A 211 -4.64 4.99 2.56
C TYR A 211 -3.25 5.19 1.96
N PHE A 212 -2.80 4.17 1.24
CA PHE A 212 -1.53 4.07 0.52
C PHE A 212 -1.84 4.17 -0.96
N ILE A 213 -1.48 5.30 -1.60
CA ILE A 213 -1.84 5.55 -3.00
C ILE A 213 -0.85 4.85 -3.93
N LYS A 214 -1.32 3.84 -4.67
CA LYS A 214 -0.52 3.09 -5.64
C LYS A 214 -0.54 3.74 -7.02
N GLU A 215 -1.72 4.16 -7.46
CA GLU A 215 -1.93 4.76 -8.78
C GLU A 215 -3.03 5.82 -8.75
N GLY A 216 -2.98 6.73 -9.72
CA GLY A 216 -3.99 7.78 -9.90
C GLY A 216 -3.70 9.08 -9.13
N ARG A 217 -4.66 10.00 -9.14
CA ARG A 217 -4.54 11.32 -8.51
C ARG A 217 -5.76 11.66 -7.68
N LEU A 218 -5.53 12.34 -6.58
CA LEU A 218 -6.57 12.77 -5.65
C LEU A 218 -6.42 14.25 -5.33
N LYS A 219 -7.53 14.91 -5.01
CA LYS A 219 -7.53 16.26 -4.44
C LYS A 219 -7.96 16.22 -2.98
N LEU A 220 -7.17 16.87 -2.14
CA LEU A 220 -7.54 17.16 -0.76
C LEU A 220 -8.18 18.54 -0.73
N VAL A 221 -9.43 18.62 -0.26
CA VAL A 221 -10.20 19.86 -0.25
C VAL A 221 -10.68 20.18 1.17
N TYR A 222 -10.71 21.48 1.49
CA TYR A 222 -11.30 22.00 2.71
C TYR A 222 -12.53 22.82 2.37
N ARG A 223 -13.67 22.47 2.94
CA ARG A 223 -14.92 23.21 2.78
C ARG A 223 -15.09 24.20 3.92
N HIS A 224 -15.20 25.48 3.57
CA HIS A 224 -15.51 26.56 4.49
C HIS A 224 -16.80 27.24 4.05
N GLY A 225 -17.90 26.99 4.77
CA GLY A 225 -19.23 27.46 4.37
C GLY A 225 -19.66 26.84 3.03
N LYS A 226 -19.92 27.69 2.03
CA LYS A 226 -20.28 27.27 0.66
C LYS A 226 -19.08 27.15 -0.29
N THR A 227 -17.90 27.56 0.18
CA THR A 227 -16.67 27.60 -0.62
C THR A 227 -15.83 26.36 -0.36
N GLU A 228 -15.30 25.78 -1.44
CA GLU A 228 -14.37 24.66 -1.40
C GLU A 228 -12.98 25.16 -1.80
N HIS A 229 -12.00 24.88 -0.96
CA HIS A 229 -10.61 25.27 -1.16
C HIS A 229 -9.77 24.03 -1.44
N LEU A 230 -9.06 24.00 -2.57
CA LEU A 230 -8.07 22.97 -2.84
C LEU A 230 -6.86 23.18 -1.92
N VAL A 231 -6.58 22.20 -1.07
CA VAL A 231 -5.46 22.20 -0.13
C VAL A 231 -4.21 21.67 -0.82
N ARG A 232 -4.31 20.47 -1.42
CA ARG A 232 -3.24 19.83 -2.19
C ARG A 232 -3.79 18.80 -3.16
N THR A 233 -2.95 18.38 -4.09
CA THR A 233 -3.15 17.15 -4.87
C THR A 233 -2.28 16.05 -4.26
N SER A 234 -2.77 14.82 -4.28
CA SER A 234 -2.03 13.62 -3.90
C SER A 234 -1.76 12.72 -5.08
N GLU A 235 -0.58 12.11 -5.09
CA GLU A 235 -0.01 11.35 -6.19
C GLU A 235 0.45 9.95 -5.72
N PRO A 236 0.81 9.03 -6.64
CA PRO A 236 1.35 7.73 -6.27
C PRO A 236 2.56 7.85 -5.33
N GLY A 237 2.60 7.03 -4.29
CA GLY A 237 3.59 7.13 -3.20
C GLY A 237 3.13 7.99 -2.02
N ASP A 238 2.03 8.73 -2.13
CA ASP A 238 1.47 9.42 -0.98
C ASP A 238 0.75 8.46 -0.01
N ILE A 239 0.91 8.73 1.29
CA ILE A 239 0.04 8.20 2.34
C ILE A 239 -0.89 9.32 2.83
N VAL A 240 -2.19 9.04 2.88
CA VAL A 240 -3.26 10.01 3.16
C VAL A 240 -4.24 9.50 4.22
N GLY A 241 -4.95 10.43 4.87
CA GLY A 241 -5.86 10.15 5.99
C GLY A 241 -5.22 10.24 7.39
N GLY A 242 -3.92 10.54 7.47
CA GLY A 242 -3.18 10.61 8.74
C GLY A 242 -3.74 11.59 9.79
N ASP A 243 -4.36 12.70 9.38
CA ASP A 243 -4.93 13.70 10.29
C ASP A 243 -6.14 13.18 11.10
N SER A 244 -6.83 12.18 10.57
CA SER A 244 -7.98 11.52 11.20
C SER A 244 -7.63 10.13 11.74
N PHE A 245 -6.66 9.47 11.13
CA PHE A 245 -6.21 8.14 11.53
C PHE A 245 -5.43 8.15 12.86
N PHE A 246 -4.43 9.02 13.01
CA PHE A 246 -3.59 9.09 14.23
C PHE A 246 -4.22 9.89 15.38
N PHE A 247 -5.31 10.61 15.12
CA PHE A 247 -5.97 11.46 16.12
C PHE A 247 -7.40 11.01 16.35
N ILE A 248 -7.97 11.25 17.53
CA ILE A 248 -9.36 10.91 17.83
C ILE A 248 -10.24 12.11 17.42
N THR A 249 -10.46 12.27 16.11
CA THR A 249 -11.18 13.41 15.52
C THR A 249 -11.99 13.00 14.30
N PHE A 250 -12.96 13.82 13.92
CA PHE A 250 -13.57 13.75 12.59
C PHE A 250 -12.60 14.29 11.52
N CYS A 251 -12.81 13.86 10.26
CA CYS A 251 -12.05 14.34 9.12
C CYS A 251 -12.14 15.85 9.01
N THR A 252 -11.00 16.53 8.95
CA THR A 252 -10.97 17.98 8.83
C THR A 252 -11.02 18.45 7.38
N THR A 253 -10.79 17.55 6.44
CA THR A 253 -10.75 17.75 5.00
C THR A 253 -11.52 16.62 4.30
N SER A 254 -11.84 16.80 3.02
CA SER A 254 -12.35 15.71 2.17
C SER A 254 -11.28 15.32 1.17
N LEU A 255 -11.17 14.04 0.87
CA LEU A 255 -10.25 13.53 -0.15
C LEU A 255 -11.05 12.88 -1.26
N ILE A 256 -10.91 13.40 -2.47
CA ILE A 256 -11.74 13.03 -3.62
C ILE A 256 -10.82 12.65 -4.78
N THR A 257 -11.12 11.55 -5.45
CA THR A 257 -10.36 11.11 -6.62
C THR A 257 -10.57 12.06 -7.80
N ILE A 258 -9.50 12.32 -8.55
CA ILE A 258 -9.53 13.08 -9.82
C ILE A 258 -9.58 12.12 -11.00
N SER A 259 -8.87 10.99 -10.88
CA SER A 259 -8.85 9.89 -11.86
C SER A 259 -9.32 8.60 -11.21
N GLY A 260 -9.35 7.49 -11.95
CA GLY A 260 -9.34 6.17 -11.33
C GLY A 260 -8.11 6.05 -10.41
N VAL A 261 -8.30 5.49 -9.22
CA VAL A 261 -7.27 5.35 -8.18
C VAL A 261 -7.24 3.91 -7.70
N SER A 262 -6.03 3.34 -7.70
CA SER A 262 -5.72 2.10 -6.99
C SER A 262 -4.99 2.46 -5.71
N ALA A 263 -5.48 1.98 -4.58
CA ALA A 263 -4.88 2.23 -3.27
C ALA A 263 -4.94 0.96 -2.42
N ALA A 264 -4.15 0.93 -1.36
CA ALA A 264 -4.37 -0.01 -0.26
C ALA A 264 -4.76 0.77 0.99
N TYR A 265 -5.46 0.14 1.94
CA TYR A 265 -5.75 0.77 3.22
C TYR A 265 -5.36 -0.10 4.41
N LEU A 266 -4.89 0.55 5.47
CA LEU A 266 -4.70 -0.04 6.79
C LEU A 266 -5.84 0.40 7.71
N ASP A 267 -6.50 -0.55 8.37
CA ASP A 267 -7.49 -0.24 9.40
C ASP A 267 -6.83 0.08 10.75
N LYS A 268 -7.36 1.07 11.46
CA LYS A 268 -6.89 1.48 12.79
C LYS A 268 -7.02 0.37 13.83
N GLU A 269 -7.98 -0.53 13.69
CA GLU A 269 -8.15 -1.68 14.59
C GLU A 269 -6.96 -2.64 14.48
N VAL A 270 -6.46 -2.88 13.26
CA VAL A 270 -5.27 -3.69 13.01
C VAL A 270 -4.05 -3.08 13.70
N LEU A 271 -3.81 -1.78 13.49
CA LEU A 271 -2.68 -1.09 14.14
C LEU A 271 -2.80 -1.11 15.67
N SER A 272 -4.03 -1.04 16.21
CA SER A 272 -4.28 -1.13 17.64
C SER A 272 -3.93 -2.50 18.21
N SER A 273 -4.10 -3.58 17.43
CA SER A 273 -3.72 -4.94 17.83
C SER A 273 -2.21 -5.14 17.90
N TRP A 274 -1.45 -4.38 17.11
CA TRP A 274 0.01 -4.45 17.05
C TRP A 274 0.74 -3.67 18.13
N LYS A 275 0.04 -2.89 18.97
CA LYS A 275 0.68 -2.07 20.03
C LYS A 275 1.61 -2.86 20.94
N GLU A 276 1.35 -4.15 21.16
CA GLU A 276 2.19 -5.04 21.98
C GLU A 276 3.35 -5.67 21.18
N GLN A 277 3.11 -6.05 19.92
CA GLN A 277 4.09 -6.76 19.08
C GLN A 277 5.07 -5.80 18.40
N TYR A 278 4.57 -4.68 17.89
CA TYR A 278 5.32 -3.67 17.14
C TYR A 278 5.06 -2.27 17.71
N PRO A 279 5.49 -1.97 18.95
CA PRO A 279 5.12 -0.74 19.66
C PRO A 279 5.62 0.56 18.98
N GLN A 280 6.59 0.47 18.08
CA GLN A 280 7.15 1.62 17.36
C GLN A 280 6.50 1.86 15.99
N LEU A 281 5.74 0.90 15.46
CA LEU A 281 5.20 0.96 14.10
C LEU A 281 4.26 2.15 13.90
N GLU A 282 3.36 2.40 14.86
CA GLU A 282 2.45 3.56 14.82
C GLU A 282 3.24 4.88 14.79
N ALA A 283 4.31 4.99 15.60
CA ALA A 283 5.14 6.19 15.66
C ALA A 283 5.91 6.43 14.34
N LYS A 284 6.41 5.36 13.71
CA LYS A 284 7.11 5.42 12.41
C LYS A 284 6.16 5.84 11.29
N LEU A 285 4.98 5.22 11.21
CA LEU A 285 3.94 5.61 10.24
C LEU A 285 3.49 7.05 10.43
N TYR A 286 3.32 7.48 11.68
CA TYR A 286 3.00 8.87 12.00
C TYR A 286 4.10 9.83 11.54
N ALA A 287 5.37 9.51 11.81
CA ALA A 287 6.51 10.32 11.40
C ALA A 287 6.57 10.48 9.87
N TYR A 288 6.32 9.39 9.14
CA TYR A 288 6.24 9.42 7.67
C TYR A 288 5.09 10.31 7.17
N CYS A 289 3.93 10.26 7.83
CA CYS A 289 2.76 11.07 7.46
C CYS A 289 2.85 12.54 7.93
N GLN A 290 3.79 12.86 8.83
CA GLN A 290 3.87 14.16 9.48
C GLN A 290 4.01 15.34 8.49
N PRO A 291 4.86 15.28 7.44
CA PRO A 291 4.96 16.37 6.47
C PRO A 291 3.63 16.67 5.78
N HIS A 292 2.85 15.63 5.46
CA HIS A 292 1.52 15.78 4.85
C HIS A 292 0.54 16.44 5.81
N ILE A 293 0.52 16.01 7.07
CA ILE A 293 -0.35 16.59 8.11
C ILE A 293 0.00 18.06 8.35
N GLU A 294 1.29 18.40 8.36
CA GLU A 294 1.73 19.78 8.57
C GLU A 294 1.42 20.68 7.36
N SER A 295 1.47 20.15 6.13
CA SER A 295 1.09 20.90 4.94
C SER A 295 -0.36 21.41 4.99
N ILE A 296 -1.28 20.62 5.56
CA ILE A 296 -2.68 21.02 5.76
C ILE A 296 -2.76 22.18 6.75
N ARG A 297 -2.01 22.12 7.86
CA ARG A 297 -1.99 23.18 8.87
C ARG A 297 -1.40 24.47 8.32
N GLN A 298 -0.31 24.36 7.57
CA GLN A 298 0.32 25.48 6.90
C GLN A 298 -0.62 26.13 5.90
N PHE A 299 -1.29 25.36 5.04
CA PHE A 299 -2.27 25.88 4.09
C PHE A 299 -3.38 26.68 4.78
N LEU A 300 -3.96 26.13 5.85
CA LEU A 300 -5.02 26.81 6.60
C LEU A 300 -4.52 28.13 7.20
N LYS A 301 -3.27 28.16 7.68
CA LYS A 301 -2.65 29.37 8.22
C LYS A 301 -2.39 30.41 7.13
N GLU A 302 -1.85 30.01 5.98
CA GLU A 302 -1.55 30.89 4.85
C GLU A 302 -2.80 31.50 4.21
N LYS A 303 -3.90 30.75 4.19
CA LYS A 303 -5.19 31.25 3.71
C LYS A 303 -5.96 32.03 4.77
N GLU A 304 -5.39 32.22 5.96
CA GLU A 304 -6.04 32.82 7.13
C GLU A 304 -7.41 32.17 7.44
N ILE A 305 -7.53 30.87 7.12
CA ILE A 305 -8.73 30.09 7.35
C ILE A 305 -8.66 29.58 8.79
N ASP A 306 -9.33 30.29 9.69
CA ASP A 306 -9.60 29.73 11.01
C ASP A 306 -10.64 28.61 10.90
N ARG A 307 -10.24 27.40 11.26
CA ARG A 307 -11.17 26.26 11.38
C ARG A 307 -12.20 26.49 12.49
N ARG A 308 -11.91 27.38 13.43
CA ARG A 308 -12.82 27.79 14.50
C ARG A 308 -13.58 29.02 14.04
N ILE A 309 -14.90 28.86 13.94
CA ILE A 309 -15.81 29.95 13.55
C ILE A 309 -15.94 30.99 14.68
N ARG A 310 -15.66 30.61 15.94
CA ARG A 310 -15.93 31.41 17.13
C ARG A 310 -14.67 31.63 17.96
N HIS A 311 -14.51 32.85 18.46
CA HIS A 311 -13.49 33.21 19.44
C HIS A 311 -13.63 32.37 20.71
N ARG A 312 -12.49 31.93 21.27
CA ARG A 312 -12.41 31.11 22.47
C ARG A 312 -11.83 31.94 23.61
N ILE A 313 -12.53 31.90 24.74
CA ILE A 313 -12.16 32.54 25.99
C ILE A 313 -11.56 31.44 26.87
N GLU A 314 -10.29 31.60 27.27
CA GLU A 314 -9.67 30.69 28.22
C GLU A 314 -10.30 30.89 29.60
N VAL A 315 -10.82 29.80 30.16
CA VAL A 315 -11.50 29.80 31.45
C VAL A 315 -11.18 28.49 32.16
N SER A 316 -10.87 28.59 33.45
CA SER A 316 -10.62 27.43 34.30
C SER A 316 -11.80 27.23 35.24
N GLY A 317 -12.18 25.97 35.44
CA GLY A 317 -13.28 25.62 36.33
C GLY A 317 -13.61 24.14 36.27
N GLN A 318 -14.50 23.69 37.13
CA GLN A 318 -15.02 22.33 37.07
C GLN A 318 -16.25 22.29 36.17
N VAL A 319 -16.31 21.29 35.29
CA VAL A 319 -17.47 21.00 34.47
C VAL A 319 -18.02 19.62 34.86
N LEU A 320 -19.34 19.52 34.98
CA LEU A 320 -20.07 18.29 35.17
C LEU A 320 -20.63 17.84 33.82
N LEU A 321 -20.45 16.56 33.52
CA LEU A 321 -20.67 15.99 32.20
C LEU A 321 -21.50 14.72 32.34
N GLN A 322 -22.42 14.50 31.40
CA GLN A 322 -23.23 13.29 31.35
C GLN A 322 -23.37 12.82 29.92
N LEU A 323 -23.09 11.54 29.65
CA LEU A 323 -23.37 10.96 28.34
C LEU A 323 -24.87 10.87 28.13
N LEU A 324 -25.31 11.29 26.95
CA LEU A 324 -26.70 11.24 26.54
C LEU A 324 -26.88 10.25 25.38
N LYS A 325 -28.01 9.56 25.41
CA LYS A 325 -28.51 8.76 24.29
C LYS A 325 -29.00 9.68 23.16
N ALA A 326 -29.29 9.09 21.99
CA ALA A 326 -29.83 9.81 20.85
C ALA A 326 -31.17 10.52 21.14
N ASN A 327 -31.97 10.00 22.09
CA ASN A 327 -33.24 10.59 22.54
C ASN A 327 -33.05 11.71 23.59
N GLY A 328 -31.82 12.04 23.98
CA GLY A 328 -31.51 13.05 25.00
C GLY A 328 -31.54 12.56 26.45
N GLU A 329 -31.87 11.30 26.69
CA GLU A 329 -31.86 10.73 28.04
C GLU A 329 -30.43 10.44 28.53
N PRO A 330 -30.17 10.51 29.84
CA PRO A 330 -28.92 10.06 30.44
C PRO A 330 -28.60 8.60 30.09
N GLU A 331 -27.40 8.37 29.59
CA GLU A 331 -26.83 7.04 29.37
C GLU A 331 -25.82 6.65 30.44
N SER A 332 -25.23 7.64 31.11
CA SER A 332 -24.23 7.43 32.15
C SER A 332 -24.52 8.21 33.43
N LYS A 333 -23.82 7.83 34.50
CA LYS A 333 -23.63 8.71 35.66
C LYS A 333 -22.87 9.97 35.23
N GLU A 334 -23.08 11.04 35.98
CA GLU A 334 -22.32 12.28 35.81
C GLU A 334 -20.86 12.07 36.18
N PHE A 335 -19.97 12.72 35.46
CA PHE A 335 -18.53 12.73 35.73
C PHE A 335 -17.98 14.14 35.58
N LYS A 336 -16.82 14.39 36.21
CA LYS A 336 -16.23 15.72 36.30
C LYS A 336 -15.08 15.87 35.30
N GLY A 337 -14.97 17.05 34.71
CA GLY A 337 -13.83 17.49 33.90
C GLY A 337 -13.32 18.85 34.36
N ASN A 338 -12.12 19.20 33.89
CA ASN A 338 -11.53 20.51 34.12
C ASN A 338 -11.67 21.35 32.86
N LEU A 339 -12.48 22.40 32.91
CA LEU A 339 -12.67 23.33 31.81
C LEU A 339 -11.34 24.01 31.44
N ARG A 340 -11.13 24.21 30.14
CA ARG A 340 -9.93 24.85 29.56
C ARG A 340 -10.30 26.14 28.84
N ASP A 341 -11.33 26.07 28.01
CA ASP A 341 -11.81 27.20 27.23
C ASP A 341 -13.29 27.03 26.88
N ILE A 342 -13.93 28.15 26.55
CA ILE A 342 -15.31 28.21 26.09
C ILE A 342 -15.44 29.21 24.95
N SER A 343 -16.44 29.01 24.10
CA SER A 343 -16.85 29.89 23.03
C SER A 343 -18.37 29.87 22.94
N ALA A 344 -18.97 30.75 22.13
CA ALA A 344 -20.41 30.73 21.90
C ALA A 344 -20.91 29.34 21.44
N GLY A 345 -20.17 28.66 20.55
CA GLY A 345 -20.62 27.39 19.95
C GLY A 345 -19.97 26.13 20.53
N GLY A 346 -19.27 26.21 21.66
CA GLY A 346 -18.64 25.02 22.24
C GLY A 346 -17.60 25.31 23.32
N LEU A 347 -17.11 24.25 23.96
CA LEU A 347 -16.08 24.34 25.01
C LEU A 347 -15.05 23.22 24.88
N SER A 348 -13.98 23.30 25.65
CA SER A 348 -13.03 22.20 25.81
C SER A 348 -12.72 21.97 27.28
N PHE A 349 -12.52 20.71 27.65
CA PHE A 349 -12.19 20.31 29.02
C PHE A 349 -11.21 19.15 29.03
N SER A 350 -10.51 18.96 30.14
CA SER A 350 -9.59 17.85 30.36
C SER A 350 -10.16 16.81 31.31
N ILE A 351 -9.99 15.53 30.97
CA ILE A 351 -10.27 14.39 31.85
C ILE A 351 -9.09 13.42 31.86
N LYS A 352 -8.94 12.67 32.95
CA LYS A 352 -8.05 11.50 33.00
C LYS A 352 -8.87 10.26 32.73
N THR A 353 -8.54 9.51 31.69
CA THR A 353 -9.27 8.29 31.31
C THR A 353 -8.41 7.38 30.44
N SER A 354 -8.85 6.16 30.17
CA SER A 354 -8.15 5.27 29.22
C SER A 354 -8.37 5.70 27.77
N GLU A 355 -7.45 5.34 26.88
CA GLU A 355 -7.57 5.63 25.44
C GLU A 355 -8.87 5.06 24.84
N LYS A 356 -9.21 3.81 25.20
CA LYS A 356 -10.46 3.16 24.75
C LYS A 356 -11.69 3.98 25.13
N THR A 357 -11.75 4.48 26.36
CA THR A 357 -12.86 5.33 26.82
C THR A 357 -12.87 6.66 26.07
N ALA A 358 -11.70 7.28 25.88
CA ALA A 358 -11.56 8.53 25.15
C ALA A 358 -12.02 8.41 23.68
N GLN A 359 -11.71 7.30 23.02
CA GLN A 359 -12.16 7.00 21.65
C GLN A 359 -13.69 6.87 21.56
N VAL A 360 -14.32 6.20 22.52
CA VAL A 360 -15.78 6.03 22.58
C VAL A 360 -16.51 7.36 22.72
N LEU A 361 -15.90 8.37 23.36
CA LEU A 361 -16.53 9.69 23.53
C LEU A 361 -16.74 10.44 22.21
N LEU A 362 -15.89 10.23 21.20
CA LEU A 362 -16.01 10.96 19.93
C LEU A 362 -17.38 10.69 19.27
N GLY A 363 -18.06 11.76 18.85
CA GLY A 363 -19.40 11.72 18.27
C GLY A 363 -20.54 11.54 19.28
N ARG A 364 -20.25 11.29 20.57
CA ARG A 364 -21.30 11.16 21.59
C ARG A 364 -21.87 12.51 21.99
N LYS A 365 -23.14 12.50 22.39
CA LYS A 365 -23.81 13.65 22.99
C LYS A 365 -23.46 13.73 24.47
N LEU A 366 -23.16 14.93 24.92
CA LEU A 366 -22.89 15.26 26.31
C LEU A 366 -23.85 16.35 26.77
N GLY A 367 -24.51 16.09 27.90
CA GLY A 367 -25.05 17.15 28.74
C GLY A 367 -23.88 17.78 29.50
N VAL A 368 -23.81 19.11 29.45
CA VAL A 368 -22.72 19.88 30.04
C VAL A 368 -23.31 20.89 31.02
N ALA A 369 -22.82 20.86 32.26
CA ALA A 369 -23.16 21.84 33.29
C ALA A 369 -21.88 22.38 33.92
N ALA A 370 -21.72 23.70 33.94
CA ALA A 370 -20.57 24.36 34.56
C ALA A 370 -21.00 25.67 35.22
N GLU A 371 -20.24 26.09 36.21
CA GLU A 371 -20.31 27.46 36.73
C GLU A 371 -19.07 28.20 36.25
N ILE A 372 -19.26 29.22 35.42
CA ILE A 372 -18.19 29.96 34.75
C ILE A 372 -18.41 31.43 35.05
N ALA A 373 -17.44 32.06 35.71
CA ALA A 373 -17.52 33.48 36.11
C ALA A 373 -18.83 33.83 36.87
N GLY A 374 -19.25 32.94 37.79
CA GLY A 374 -20.48 33.10 38.58
C GLY A 374 -21.79 32.85 37.83
N ILE A 375 -21.73 32.46 36.54
CA ILE A 375 -22.91 32.10 35.75
C ILE A 375 -22.99 30.57 35.59
N ALA A 376 -24.16 30.02 35.91
CA ALA A 376 -24.48 28.64 35.60
C ALA A 376 -24.76 28.48 34.10
N VAL A 377 -23.93 27.69 33.41
CA VAL A 377 -24.08 27.30 32.01
C VAL A 377 -24.56 25.86 31.96
N ARG A 378 -25.69 25.62 31.31
CA ARG A 378 -26.20 24.28 31.01
C ARG A 378 -26.50 24.18 29.53
N THR A 379 -25.91 23.19 28.86
CA THR A 379 -26.05 23.02 27.41
C THR A 379 -25.85 21.56 27.02
N ILE A 380 -26.23 21.23 25.79
CA ILE A 380 -25.99 19.93 25.17
C ILE A 380 -25.06 20.15 23.99
N GLY A 381 -24.12 19.23 23.81
CA GLY A 381 -23.25 19.26 22.65
C GLY A 381 -22.75 17.90 22.24
N MET A 382 -22.07 17.86 21.10
CA MET A 382 -21.43 16.67 20.55
C MET A 382 -19.92 16.78 20.72
N VAL A 383 -19.28 15.68 21.14
CA VAL A 383 -17.82 15.59 21.13
C VAL A 383 -17.32 15.54 19.69
N ILE A 384 -16.59 16.56 19.27
CA ILE A 384 -16.06 16.70 17.91
C ILE A 384 -14.57 16.38 17.79
N GLY A 385 -13.87 16.28 18.93
CA GLY A 385 -12.45 15.95 18.94
C GLY A 385 -11.97 15.58 20.33
N VAL A 386 -10.99 14.68 20.37
CA VAL A 386 -10.36 14.18 21.58
C VAL A 386 -8.86 14.16 21.33
N ILE A 387 -8.15 14.97 22.10
CA ILE A 387 -6.71 15.17 21.92
C ILE A 387 -6.00 14.55 23.12
N HIS A 388 -5.18 13.52 22.86
CA HIS A 388 -4.28 12.97 23.88
C HIS A 388 -3.28 14.05 24.32
N ARG A 389 -3.09 14.17 25.64
CA ARG A 389 -2.09 15.04 26.25
C ARG A 389 -1.06 14.15 26.94
N HIS A 390 -0.64 14.47 28.16
CA HIS A 390 0.31 13.67 28.92
C HIS A 390 -0.43 12.80 29.94
N SER A 391 0.16 11.65 30.30
CA SER A 391 -0.27 10.83 31.46
C SER A 391 -1.75 10.43 31.44
N SER A 392 -2.25 9.89 30.31
CA SER A 392 -3.67 9.52 30.15
C SER A 392 -4.66 10.67 30.35
N THR A 393 -4.19 11.92 30.18
CA THR A 393 -5.05 13.10 30.17
C THR A 393 -5.49 13.37 28.74
N TYR A 394 -6.79 13.57 28.54
CA TYR A 394 -7.37 13.88 27.24
C TYR A 394 -8.07 15.23 27.29
N SER A 395 -7.88 16.03 26.26
CA SER A 395 -8.63 17.26 26.01
C SER A 395 -9.82 16.93 25.10
N ILE A 396 -11.02 17.05 25.64
CA ILE A 396 -12.27 16.77 24.93
C ILE A 396 -12.82 18.10 24.42
N HIS A 397 -13.14 18.16 23.12
CA HIS A 397 -13.69 19.32 22.46
C HIS A 397 -15.15 19.06 22.12
N VAL A 398 -16.03 19.90 22.64
CA VAL A 398 -17.48 19.79 22.47
C VAL A 398 -17.96 20.97 21.63
N ARG A 399 -18.77 20.66 20.61
CA ARG A 399 -19.57 21.64 19.87
C ARG A 399 -20.99 21.61 20.41
N PHE A 400 -21.53 22.76 20.81
CA PHE A 400 -22.90 22.85 21.28
C PHE A 400 -23.89 22.68 20.15
N ASP A 401 -25.08 22.20 20.50
CA ASP A 401 -26.19 22.10 19.56
C ASP A 401 -26.77 23.50 19.26
N GLU A 402 -26.80 24.35 20.28
CA GLU A 402 -27.21 25.74 20.21
C GLU A 402 -26.10 26.64 20.76
N ASP A 403 -25.91 27.80 20.13
CA ASP A 403 -24.96 28.79 20.62
C ASP A 403 -25.40 29.34 21.98
N LEU A 404 -24.44 29.60 22.86
CA LEU A 404 -24.68 30.36 24.07
C LEU A 404 -25.09 31.79 23.75
N ASP A 405 -25.98 32.32 24.59
CA ASP A 405 -26.40 33.72 24.50
C ASP A 405 -25.21 34.67 24.55
N LYS A 406 -25.24 35.68 23.67
CA LYS A 406 -24.19 36.71 23.60
C LYS A 406 -23.93 37.39 24.93
N GLN A 407 -24.97 37.55 25.77
CA GLN A 407 -24.84 38.13 27.10
C GLN A 407 -23.96 37.26 28.02
N ILE A 408 -24.13 35.93 27.99
CA ILE A 408 -23.32 34.99 28.76
C ILE A 408 -21.86 35.06 28.29
N VAL A 409 -21.64 35.01 26.97
CA VAL A 409 -20.28 35.06 26.40
C VAL A 409 -19.57 36.36 26.77
N ASN A 410 -20.25 37.50 26.64
CA ASN A 410 -19.69 38.81 26.99
C ASN A 410 -19.40 38.95 28.48
N HIS A 411 -20.22 38.34 29.35
CA HIS A 411 -19.98 38.33 30.79
C HIS A 411 -18.72 37.53 31.12
N ILE A 412 -18.61 36.31 30.58
CA ILE A 412 -17.43 35.46 30.74
C ILE A 412 -16.16 36.17 30.26
N GLU A 413 -16.24 36.91 29.14
CA GLU A 413 -15.10 37.66 28.60
C GLU A 413 -14.68 38.82 29.50
N LYS A 414 -15.63 39.52 30.13
CA LYS A 414 -15.33 40.64 31.04
C LYS A 414 -14.67 40.18 32.34
N GLU A 415 -15.18 39.12 32.94
CA GLU A 415 -14.69 38.57 34.20
C GLU A 415 -13.35 37.80 34.06
N ARG A 416 -12.84 37.63 32.83
CA ARG A 416 -11.48 37.10 32.58
C ARG A 416 -10.39 38.13 32.88
N LYS A 417 -10.69 39.43 32.75
CA LYS A 417 -9.77 40.54 33.05
C LYS A 417 -9.76 40.83 34.53
#